data_AF-A0A7Y2GM25-F1
#
_entry.id   AF-A0A7Y2GM25-F1
#
_cell.length_a   1.000
_cell.length_b   1.000
_cell.length_c   1.000
_cell.angle_alpha   90.00
_cell.angle_beta   90.00
_cell.angle_gamma   90.00
#
_symmetry.space_group_name_H-M   'P 1'
#
loop_
_entity.id
_entity.type
_entity.pdbx_description
1 polymer ?
#
loop_
_entity_poly.entity_id
_entity_poly.type
_entity_poly.pdbx_seq_one_letter_code
_entity_poly.pdbx_strand_id
1 'polypeptide(L)'
;MAAFDLVVRGGTLVDGTGAPPRTADVAVKDGLVAAVGSAEAGKVDGSGAREVDAGGALVAPGFVDIHTHYDGQAAWDSRMQPSSWHGVTTVVFGNCGVGFAPVHDDDHDKL
;
A
#
# COMPACT_ATOMS: atom_id res chain seq x y z
N MET A 1 -14.42 -16.07 -16.99
CA MET A 1 -13.10 -15.82 -16.37
C MET A 1 -13.23 -14.59 -15.50
N ALA A 2 -12.46 -14.49 -14.42
CA ALA A 2 -12.46 -13.29 -13.58
C ALA A 2 -12.01 -12.07 -14.40
N ALA A 3 -12.64 -10.92 -14.15
CA ALA A 3 -12.33 -9.67 -14.84
C ALA A 3 -11.10 -8.97 -14.22
N PHE A 4 -10.87 -9.20 -12.93
CA PHE A 4 -9.82 -8.58 -12.10
C PHE A 4 -9.02 -9.64 -11.33
N ASP A 5 -7.85 -9.25 -10.81
CA ASP A 5 -7.02 -10.13 -9.98
C ASP A 5 -7.54 -10.15 -8.54
N LEU A 6 -7.92 -8.98 -8.01
CA LEU A 6 -8.46 -8.79 -6.68
C LEU A 6 -9.64 -7.82 -6.74
N VAL A 7 -10.71 -8.12 -5.98
CA VAL A 7 -11.72 -7.12 -5.64
C VAL A 7 -11.95 -7.09 -4.14
N VAL A 8 -11.81 -5.91 -3.53
CA VAL A 8 -12.19 -5.63 -2.15
C VAL A 8 -13.62 -5.11 -2.16
N ARG A 9 -14.53 -5.79 -1.46
CA ARG A 9 -15.98 -5.60 -1.54
C ARG A 9 -16.54 -4.87 -0.33
N GLY A 10 -17.43 -3.90 -0.58
CA GLY A 10 -18.34 -3.34 0.43
C GLY A 10 -17.67 -2.60 1.60
N GLY A 11 -16.40 -2.23 1.49
CA GLY A 11 -15.69 -1.49 2.53
C GLY A 11 -16.02 0.00 2.53
N THR A 12 -15.72 0.68 3.64
CA THR A 12 -15.79 2.14 3.73
C THR A 12 -14.51 2.73 3.15
N LEU A 13 -14.58 3.25 1.93
CA LEU A 13 -13.47 3.85 1.21
C LEU A 13 -13.16 5.25 1.77
N VAL A 14 -11.91 5.43 2.16
CA VAL A 14 -11.27 6.72 2.45
C VAL A 14 -10.13 6.89 1.45
N ASP A 15 -10.37 7.63 0.37
CA ASP A 15 -9.48 7.64 -0.81
C ASP A 15 -8.23 8.53 -0.69
N GLY A 16 -8.06 9.24 0.43
CA GLY A 16 -6.93 10.13 0.69
C GLY A 16 -7.06 11.54 0.09
N THR A 17 -8.14 11.84 -0.64
CA THR A 17 -8.37 13.18 -1.23
C THR A 17 -8.92 14.20 -0.21
N GLY A 18 -9.36 13.74 0.96
CA GLY A 18 -10.07 14.54 1.95
C GLY A 18 -11.59 14.58 1.74
N ALA A 19 -12.12 13.92 0.71
CA ALA A 19 -13.56 13.74 0.52
C ALA A 19 -14.18 12.89 1.66
N PRO A 20 -15.49 13.04 1.94
CA PRO A 20 -16.18 12.21 2.92
C PRO A 20 -16.08 10.71 2.59
N PRO A 21 -15.88 9.83 3.60
CA PRO A 21 -15.86 8.38 3.38
C PRO A 21 -17.17 7.86 2.80
N ARG A 22 -17.09 6.83 1.95
CA ARG A 22 -18.26 6.19 1.33
C ARG A 22 -18.07 4.69 1.14
N THR A 23 -19.15 3.93 1.11
CA THR A 23 -19.08 2.51 0.75
C THR A 23 -18.68 2.34 -0.71
N ALA A 24 -17.63 1.57 -0.99
CA ALA A 24 -17.20 1.29 -2.35
C ALA A 24 -16.41 -0.02 -2.45
N ASP A 25 -16.62 -0.73 -3.56
CA ASP A 25 -15.72 -1.78 -4.03
C ASP A 25 -14.46 -1.15 -4.66
N VAL A 26 -13.32 -1.83 -4.52
CA VAL A 26 -12.05 -1.47 -5.18
C VAL A 26 -11.52 -2.70 -5.90
N ALA A 27 -11.32 -2.58 -7.22
CA ALA A 27 -10.81 -3.65 -8.06
C ALA A 27 -9.39 -3.38 -8.55
N VAL A 28 -8.55 -4.40 -8.49
CA VAL A 28 -7.14 -4.36 -8.86
C VAL A 28 -6.89 -5.32 -10.02
N LYS A 29 -6.14 -4.85 -11.02
CA LYS A 29 -5.69 -5.64 -12.16
C LYS A 29 -4.27 -5.24 -12.53
N ASP A 30 -3.42 -6.24 -12.76
CA ASP A 30 -2.01 -6.06 -13.14
C ASP A 30 -1.25 -5.13 -12.18
N GLY A 31 -1.56 -5.23 -10.88
CA GLY A 31 -0.95 -4.43 -9.81
C GLY A 31 -1.47 -2.99 -9.68
N LEU A 32 -2.46 -2.59 -10.48
CA LEU A 32 -3.03 -1.25 -10.49
C LEU A 32 -4.50 -1.26 -10.05
N VAL A 33 -4.95 -0.16 -9.41
CA VAL A 33 -6.38 0.07 -9.18
C VAL A 33 -7.05 0.31 -10.53
N ALA A 34 -7.82 -0.67 -11.00
CA ALA A 34 -8.44 -0.67 -12.32
C ALA A 34 -9.84 -0.06 -12.30
N ALA A 35 -10.56 -0.20 -11.18
CA ALA A 35 -11.87 0.40 -10.99
C ALA A 35 -12.16 0.64 -9.51
N VAL A 36 -12.95 1.67 -9.24
CA VAL A 36 -13.54 1.96 -7.93
C VAL A 36 -15.04 2.12 -8.15
N GLY A 37 -15.85 1.50 -7.29
CA GLY A 37 -17.31 1.59 -7.40
C GLY A 37 -17.77 3.04 -7.38
N SER A 38 -18.79 3.38 -8.19
CA SER A 38 -19.30 4.75 -8.31
C SER A 38 -19.87 5.26 -6.98
N ALA A 39 -20.08 6.57 -6.86
CA ALA A 39 -20.63 7.16 -5.63
C ALA A 39 -22.08 6.69 -5.35
N GLU A 40 -22.83 6.36 -6.39
CA GLU A 40 -24.24 5.97 -6.32
C GLU A 40 -24.40 4.48 -6.01
N ALA A 41 -23.67 3.63 -6.74
CA ALA A 41 -23.83 2.18 -6.64
C ALA A 41 -22.85 1.54 -5.65
N GLY A 42 -21.68 2.15 -5.45
CA GLY A 42 -20.63 1.61 -4.59
C GLY A 42 -20.05 0.26 -5.04
N LYS A 43 -20.39 -0.22 -6.24
CA LYS A 43 -20.02 -1.56 -6.74
C LYS A 43 -19.21 -1.48 -8.02
N VAL A 44 -18.31 -2.45 -8.21
CA VAL A 44 -17.61 -2.69 -9.47
C VAL A 44 -18.23 -3.89 -10.17
N ASP A 45 -18.53 -3.75 -11.47
CA ASP A 45 -19.03 -4.83 -12.32
C ASP A 45 -17.94 -5.86 -12.63
N GLY A 46 -18.28 -7.14 -12.52
CA GLY A 46 -17.36 -8.26 -12.74
C GLY A 46 -16.77 -8.81 -11.44
N SER A 47 -16.10 -9.96 -11.55
CA SER A 47 -15.55 -10.69 -10.40
C SER A 47 -14.02 -10.62 -10.35
N GLY A 48 -13.46 -10.72 -9.15
CA GLY A 48 -12.02 -10.92 -8.93
C GLY A 48 -11.64 -12.40 -8.97
N ALA A 49 -10.38 -12.69 -9.32
CA ALA A 49 -9.81 -14.03 -9.08
C ALA A 49 -9.69 -14.30 -7.57
N ARG A 50 -9.45 -13.23 -6.80
CA ARG A 50 -9.60 -13.17 -5.35
C ARG A 50 -10.62 -12.11 -4.97
N GLU A 51 -11.48 -12.41 -4.00
CA GLU A 51 -12.38 -11.44 -3.40
C GLU A 51 -12.15 -11.34 -1.90
N VAL A 52 -12.24 -10.12 -1.37
CA VAL A 52 -12.12 -9.82 0.06
C VAL A 52 -13.38 -9.09 0.49
N ASP A 53 -14.12 -9.65 1.44
CA ASP A 53 -15.22 -8.96 2.10
C ASP A 53 -14.66 -7.98 3.13
N ALA A 54 -14.83 -6.68 2.89
CA ALA A 54 -14.38 -5.60 3.76
C ALA A 54 -15.55 -4.91 4.48
N GLY A 55 -16.71 -5.58 4.57
CA GLY A 55 -17.86 -5.07 5.31
C GLY A 55 -17.49 -4.69 6.75
N GLY A 56 -17.75 -3.43 7.12
CA GLY A 56 -17.41 -2.88 8.44
C GLY A 56 -15.94 -2.46 8.62
N ALA A 57 -15.09 -2.66 7.61
CA ALA A 57 -13.70 -2.21 7.61
C ALA A 57 -13.50 -0.93 6.79
N LEU A 58 -12.38 -0.25 7.03
CA LEU A 58 -11.91 0.83 6.18
C LEU A 58 -11.09 0.26 5.02
N VAL A 59 -11.25 0.87 3.85
CA VAL A 59 -10.38 0.67 2.69
C VAL A 59 -9.72 2.01 2.42
N ALA A 60 -8.39 2.06 2.49
CA ALA A 60 -7.62 3.29 2.32
C ALA A 60 -6.36 3.02 1.47
N PRO A 61 -5.76 4.05 0.85
CA PRO A 61 -4.42 3.94 0.33
C PRO A 61 -3.46 3.41 1.40
N GLY A 62 -2.49 2.60 0.99
CA GLY A 62 -1.42 2.19 1.88
C GLY A 62 -0.65 3.41 2.39
N PHE A 63 -0.26 3.40 3.65
CA PHE A 63 0.37 4.57 4.26
C PHE A 63 1.80 4.77 3.73
N VAL A 64 2.20 6.04 3.65
CA VAL A 64 3.54 6.47 3.26
C VAL A 64 4.26 6.98 4.50
N ASP A 65 5.25 6.23 4.96
CA ASP A 65 6.09 6.61 6.09
C ASP A 65 7.28 7.41 5.59
N ILE A 66 7.21 8.73 5.75
CA ILE A 66 8.19 9.67 5.20
C ILE A 66 9.48 9.76 6.02
N HIS A 67 9.57 9.05 7.16
CA HIS A 67 10.71 9.21 8.06
C HIS A 67 11.09 7.90 8.75
N THR A 68 11.89 7.10 8.04
CA THR A 68 12.38 5.81 8.55
C THR A 68 13.90 5.73 8.53
N HIS A 69 14.41 4.73 9.25
CA HIS A 69 15.82 4.32 9.28
C HIS A 69 15.96 2.85 8.83
N TYR A 70 15.21 2.47 7.79
CA TYR A 70 15.26 1.11 7.24
C TYR A 70 16.42 0.87 6.27
N ASP A 71 17.37 1.80 6.15
CA ASP A 71 18.53 1.76 5.26
C ASP A 71 19.25 0.39 5.26
N GLY A 72 19.58 -0.11 6.45
CA GLY A 72 20.15 -1.45 6.61
C GLY A 72 19.09 -2.54 6.44
N GLN A 73 17.97 -2.43 7.15
CA GLN A 73 16.93 -3.47 7.20
C GLN A 73 16.41 -3.86 5.81
N ALA A 74 16.32 -2.90 4.89
CA ALA A 74 15.94 -3.11 3.50
C ALA A 74 16.81 -4.15 2.77
N ALA A 75 18.05 -4.38 3.20
CA ALA A 75 18.96 -5.33 2.60
C ALA A 75 18.69 -6.79 3.01
N TRP A 76 18.04 -7.05 4.15
CA TRP A 76 17.86 -8.42 4.68
C TRP A 76 16.43 -8.81 5.05
N ASP A 77 15.54 -7.86 5.30
CA ASP A 77 14.16 -8.14 5.69
C ASP A 77 13.21 -8.04 4.49
N SER A 78 12.63 -9.16 4.07
CA SER A 78 11.63 -9.18 2.98
C SER A 78 10.27 -8.58 3.35
N ARG A 79 10.02 -8.27 4.62
CA ARG A 79 8.69 -7.87 5.13
C ARG A 79 8.63 -6.46 5.70
N MET A 80 9.77 -5.78 5.89
CA MET A 80 9.83 -4.41 6.44
C MET A 80 8.99 -4.24 7.72
N GLN A 81 9.16 -5.16 8.66
CA GLN A 81 8.43 -5.11 9.94
C GLN A 81 9.10 -4.12 10.91
N PRO A 82 8.33 -3.35 11.71
CA PRO A 82 6.89 -3.46 11.94
C PRO A 82 6.02 -2.59 11.01
N SER A 83 6.59 -1.75 10.13
CA SER A 83 5.79 -0.80 9.33
C SER A 83 4.72 -1.48 8.47
N SER A 84 5.05 -2.62 7.84
CA SER A 84 4.07 -3.37 7.05
C SER A 84 2.88 -3.89 7.87
N TRP A 85 3.06 -4.17 9.17
CA TRP A 85 1.95 -4.56 10.06
C TRP A 85 0.99 -3.42 10.38
N HIS A 86 1.47 -2.17 10.28
CA HIS A 86 0.68 -0.98 10.55
C HIS A 86 0.08 -0.35 9.28
N GLY A 87 0.09 -1.07 8.16
CA GLY A 87 -0.50 -0.62 6.90
C GLY A 87 0.39 0.28 6.05
N VAL A 88 1.67 0.43 6.40
CA VAL A 88 2.65 1.14 5.57
C VAL A 88 2.99 0.31 4.34
N THR A 89 2.94 0.95 3.17
CA THR A 89 3.26 0.31 1.88
C THR A 89 4.42 0.98 1.16
N THR A 90 4.84 2.18 1.61
CA THR A 90 5.97 2.92 1.06
C THR A 90 6.71 3.60 2.21
N VAL A 91 8.04 3.57 2.16
CA VAL A 91 8.91 4.20 3.16
C VAL A 91 9.92 5.12 2.47
N VAL A 92 10.33 6.17 3.18
CA VAL A 92 11.50 6.98 2.85
C VAL A 92 12.55 6.77 3.93
N PHE A 93 13.76 6.36 3.55
CA PHE A 93 14.92 6.14 4.43
C PHE A 93 16.10 7.04 4.01
N GLY A 94 17.22 6.98 4.73
CA GLY A 94 18.33 7.94 4.57
C GLY A 94 18.13 9.23 5.36
N ASN A 95 17.33 9.17 6.42
CA ASN A 95 16.96 10.33 7.23
C ASN A 95 18.04 10.67 8.28
N CYS A 96 17.98 11.89 8.82
CA CYS A 96 18.81 12.37 9.93
C CYS A 96 20.33 12.28 9.71
N GLY A 97 20.78 12.25 8.45
CA GLY A 97 22.20 12.07 8.11
C GLY A 97 22.70 10.63 8.32
N VAL A 98 21.78 9.68 8.54
CA VAL A 98 22.07 8.24 8.66
C VAL A 98 21.59 7.56 7.39
N GLY A 99 22.53 7.02 6.62
CA GLY A 99 22.26 6.25 5.41
C GLY A 99 23.46 5.38 5.07
N PHE A 100 23.22 4.25 4.41
CA PHE A 100 24.27 3.29 4.06
C PHE A 100 24.88 3.58 2.68
N ALA A 101 24.22 4.40 1.87
CA ALA A 101 24.68 4.81 0.55
C ALA A 101 24.18 6.22 0.19
N PRO A 102 24.88 6.95 -0.70
CA PRO A 102 26.20 6.61 -1.25
C PRO A 102 27.31 6.75 -0.20
N VAL A 103 28.37 5.96 -0.34
CA VAL A 103 29.58 5.95 0.51
C VAL A 103 30.82 6.00 -0.38
N HIS A 104 31.93 6.55 0.10
CA HIS A 104 33.19 6.60 -0.66
C HIS A 104 33.68 5.18 -1.03
N ASP A 105 34.31 5.02 -2.20
CA ASP A 105 34.78 3.72 -2.69
C ASP A 105 35.70 3.00 -1.67
N ASP A 106 36.57 3.76 -1.00
CA ASP A 106 37.50 3.23 0.02
C ASP A 106 36.80 2.87 1.35
N ASP A 107 35.51 3.16 1.48
CA ASP A 107 34.71 3.00 2.71
C ASP A 107 33.63 1.90 2.58
N HIS A 108 33.55 1.17 1.45
CA HIS A 108 32.51 0.13 1.22
C HIS A 108 32.57 -1.03 2.21
N ASP A 109 33.76 -1.35 2.72
CA ASP A 109 33.98 -2.40 3.73
C ASP A 109 33.97 -1.86 5.17
N LYS A 110 33.73 -0.55 5.37
CA LYS A 110 33.71 0.08 6.70
C LYS A 110 32.32 -0.01 7.33
N LEU A 111 31.89 -1.20 7.71
CA LEU A 111 30.75 -1.44 8.62
C LEU A 111 30.96 -2.73 9.41
#